data_AF-A0A3S2ADE4-F1
#
_entry.id   AF-A0A3S2ADE4-F1
#
_cell.length_a   1.000
_cell.length_b   1.000
_cell.length_c   1.000
_cell.angle_alpha   90.00
_cell.angle_beta   90.00
_cell.angle_gamma   90.00
#
_symmetry.space_group_name_H-M   'P 1'
#
loop_
_entity.id
_entity.type
_entity.pdbx_description
1 polymer ?
#
loop_
_entity_poly.entity_id
_entity_poly.type
_entity_poly.pdbx_seq_one_letter_code
_entity_poly.pdbx_strand_id
1 'polypeptide(L)'
;PARITNAADLARYLDYCSEMLSITGKIAALFAQSVNDDVVIDGVNDIENLASNLSRKIWQKITLIDGRPVQQSAPAPGPASQAAPLPLRAPRR
;
A
#
# COMPACT_ATOMS: atom_id res chain seq x y z
N PRO A 1 -21.54 18.21 9.70
CA PRO A 1 -20.52 18.80 8.80
C PRO A 1 -21.05 18.78 7.35
N ALA A 2 -20.74 19.79 6.54
CA ALA A 2 -21.15 19.81 5.13
C ALA A 2 -20.45 18.70 4.34
N ARG A 3 -21.15 18.12 3.35
CA ARG A 3 -20.61 17.03 2.53
C ARG A 3 -19.67 17.59 1.46
N ILE A 4 -18.49 17.01 1.32
CA ILE A 4 -17.57 17.32 0.22
C ILE A 4 -18.14 16.70 -1.07
N THR A 5 -18.41 17.54 -2.07
CA THR A 5 -18.98 17.13 -3.36
C THR A 5 -17.97 17.22 -4.52
N ASN A 6 -16.87 17.95 -4.34
CA ASN A 6 -15.77 18.02 -5.30
C ASN A 6 -14.82 16.82 -5.14
N ALA A 7 -14.55 16.10 -6.23
CA ALA A 7 -13.70 14.92 -6.25
C ALA A 7 -12.25 15.23 -5.82
N ALA A 8 -11.66 16.32 -6.31
CA ALA A 8 -10.28 16.69 -5.99
C ALA A 8 -10.09 17.03 -4.51
N ASP A 9 -11.07 17.71 -3.90
CA ASP A 9 -11.02 18.04 -2.48
C ASP A 9 -11.27 16.81 -1.61
N LEU A 10 -12.11 15.86 -2.06
CA LEU A 10 -12.31 14.61 -1.37
C LEU A 10 -11.05 13.73 -1.40
N ALA A 11 -10.35 13.65 -2.53
CA ALA A 11 -9.07 12.94 -2.64
C ALA A 11 -8.02 13.55 -1.70
N ARG A 12 -7.88 14.89 -1.70
CA ARG A 12 -6.94 15.58 -0.81
C ARG A 12 -7.27 15.39 0.67
N TYR A 13 -8.55 15.41 1.03
CA TYR A 13 -8.99 15.11 2.39
C TYR A 13 -8.58 13.70 2.82
N LEU A 14 -8.74 12.73 1.93
CA LEU A 14 -8.33 11.35 2.15
C LEU A 14 -6.80 11.21 2.28
N ASP A 15 -6.02 11.95 1.50
CA ASP A 15 -4.56 12.01 1.69
C ASP A 15 -4.19 12.55 3.07
N TYR A 16 -4.82 13.63 3.53
CA TYR A 16 -4.61 14.16 4.89
C TYR A 16 -4.96 13.14 5.97
N CYS A 17 -6.02 12.34 5.80
CA CYS A 17 -6.31 11.26 6.73
C CYS A 17 -5.16 10.25 6.80
N SER A 18 -4.51 9.94 5.68
CA SER A 18 -3.35 9.04 5.67
C SER A 18 -2.14 9.63 6.38
N GLU A 19 -1.88 10.93 6.21
CA GLU A 19 -0.82 11.63 6.95
C GLU A 19 -1.08 11.61 8.46
N MET A 20 -2.33 11.89 8.88
CA MET A 20 -2.72 11.83 10.28
C MET A 20 -2.55 10.43 10.88
N LEU A 21 -2.90 9.38 10.14
CA LEU A 21 -2.68 7.99 10.57
C LEU A 21 -1.19 7.67 10.75
N SER A 22 -0.33 8.16 9.86
CA SER A 22 1.14 7.99 9.98
C SER A 22 1.68 8.70 11.23
N ILE A 23 1.18 9.90 11.52
CA ILE A 23 1.52 10.62 12.75
C ILE A 23 1.05 9.85 13.99
N THR A 24 -0.18 9.32 13.97
CA THR A 24 -0.71 8.49 15.06
C THR A 24 0.18 7.27 15.33
N GLY A 25 0.65 6.58 14.29
CA GLY A 25 1.58 5.45 14.44
C GLY A 25 2.89 5.85 15.11
N LYS A 26 3.49 6.98 14.71
CA LYS A 26 4.72 7.49 15.34
C LYS A 26 4.53 7.85 16.81
N ILE A 27 3.40 8.46 17.16
CA ILE A 27 3.07 8.79 18.55
C ILE A 27 2.87 7.52 19.37
N ALA A 28 2.17 6.52 18.82
CA ALA A 28 1.98 5.23 19.47
C ALA A 28 3.32 4.52 19.74
N ALA A 29 4.19 4.47 18.74
CA ALA A 29 5.54 3.90 18.89
C ALA A 29 6.38 4.64 19.95
N LEU A 30 6.29 5.98 20.01
CA LEU A 30 6.98 6.78 21.04
C LEU A 30 6.40 6.51 22.43
N PHE A 31 5.09 6.33 22.53
CA PHE A 31 4.43 5.97 23.79
C PHE A 31 4.89 4.60 24.29
N ALA A 32 4.88 3.57 23.44
CA ALA A 32 5.40 2.24 23.78
C ALA A 32 6.86 2.29 24.27
N GLN A 33 7.71 3.06 23.59
CA GLN A 33 9.11 3.26 24.00
C GLN A 33 9.24 3.89 25.39
N SER A 34 8.33 4.78 25.78
CA SER A 34 8.38 5.46 27.08
C SER A 34 7.84 4.63 28.26
N VAL A 35 6.84 3.77 28.03
CA VAL A 35 6.19 2.99 29.09
C VAL A 35 6.82 1.61 29.24
N ASN A 36 7.25 0.98 28.14
CA ASN A 36 7.92 -0.33 28.09
C ASN A 36 7.18 -1.43 28.89
N ASP A 37 5.86 -1.51 28.69
CA ASP A 37 4.96 -2.51 29.28
C ASP A 37 4.32 -3.36 28.17
N ASP A 38 4.22 -4.67 28.37
CA ASP A 38 3.77 -5.63 27.35
C ASP A 38 2.33 -5.33 26.87
N VAL A 39 1.43 -4.93 27.76
CA VAL A 39 0.04 -4.60 27.40
C VAL A 39 -0.01 -3.34 26.54
N VAL A 40 0.85 -2.37 26.84
CA VAL A 40 0.99 -1.15 26.03
C VAL A 40 1.55 -1.46 24.65
N ILE A 41 2.57 -2.32 24.57
CA ILE A 41 3.18 -2.73 23.30
C ILE A 41 2.14 -3.43 22.41
N ASP A 42 1.36 -4.35 22.98
CA ASP A 42 0.27 -5.02 22.24
C ASP A 42 -0.78 -4.02 21.75
N GLY A 43 -1.19 -3.07 22.59
CA GLY A 43 -2.11 -2.00 22.16
C GLY A 43 -1.56 -1.13 21.04
N VAL A 44 -0.25 -0.84 21.04
CA VAL A 44 0.41 -0.09 19.96
C VAL A 44 0.45 -0.91 18.67
N ASN A 45 0.72 -2.21 18.74
CA ASN A 45 0.64 -3.10 17.57
C ASN A 45 -0.76 -3.08 16.93
N ASP A 46 -1.82 -3.07 17.74
CA ASP A 46 -3.20 -2.97 17.25
C ASP A 46 -3.46 -1.64 16.54
N ILE A 47 -2.94 -0.52 17.07
CA ILE A 47 -3.02 0.80 16.44
C ILE A 47 -2.31 0.79 15.08
N GLU A 48 -1.11 0.23 15.00
CA GLU A 48 -0.34 0.15 13.75
C GLU A 48 -1.03 -0.72 12.70
N ASN A 49 -1.60 -1.85 13.13
CA ASN A 49 -2.40 -2.73 12.28
C ASN A 49 -3.66 -2.01 11.76
N LEU A 50 -4.38 -1.31 12.63
CA LEU A 50 -5.57 -0.54 12.25
C LEU A 50 -5.22 0.59 11.27
N ALA A 51 -4.18 1.37 11.56
CA ALA A 51 -3.73 2.47 10.72
C ALA A 51 -3.31 1.98 9.33
N SER A 52 -2.56 0.87 9.25
CA SER A 52 -2.15 0.25 8.00
C SER A 52 -3.33 -0.26 7.18
N ASN A 53 -4.33 -0.87 7.84
CA ASN A 53 -5.55 -1.31 7.18
C ASN A 53 -6.41 -0.14 6.66
N LEU A 54 -6.53 0.94 7.44
CA LEU A 54 -7.26 2.13 7.02
C LEU A 54 -6.54 2.87 5.88
N SER A 55 -5.23 3.02 5.94
CA SER A 55 -4.43 3.64 4.87
C SER A 55 -4.63 2.91 3.54
N ARG A 56 -4.60 1.57 3.53
CA ARG A 56 -4.92 0.77 2.33
C ARG A 56 -6.33 1.05 1.78
N LYS A 57 -7.34 1.12 2.66
CA LYS A 57 -8.73 1.43 2.26
C LYS A 57 -8.86 2.87 1.72
N ILE A 58 -8.12 3.82 2.29
CA ILE A 58 -8.07 5.19 1.82
C ILE A 58 -7.49 5.25 0.42
N TRP A 59 -6.36 4.59 0.18
CA TRP A 59 -5.74 4.51 -1.14
C TRP A 59 -6.68 3.91 -2.20
N GLN A 60 -7.41 2.84 -1.85
CA GLN A 60 -8.44 2.27 -2.72
C GLN A 60 -9.52 3.30 -3.07
N LYS A 61 -9.99 4.09 -2.10
CA LYS A 61 -10.99 5.14 -2.34
C LYS A 61 -10.46 6.26 -3.23
N ILE A 62 -9.23 6.71 -3.01
CA ILE A 62 -8.58 7.71 -3.87
C ILE A 62 -8.47 7.19 -5.30
N THR A 63 -8.07 5.93 -5.48
CA THR A 63 -7.96 5.31 -6.81
C THR A 63 -9.31 5.27 -7.54
N LEU A 64 -10.41 4.99 -6.82
CA LEU A 64 -11.76 5.05 -7.37
C LEU A 64 -12.18 6.48 -7.77
N ILE A 65 -11.79 7.49 -6.99
CA ILE A 65 -12.07 8.91 -7.27
C ILE A 65 -11.29 9.39 -8.51
N ASP A 66 -10.01 9.00 -8.63
CA ASP A 66 -9.14 9.41 -9.74
C ASP A 66 -9.48 8.71 -11.06
N GLY A 67 -10.35 7.68 -11.05
CA GLY A 67 -10.68 6.88 -12.23
C GLY A 67 -9.47 6.11 -12.81
N ARG A 68 -8.37 6.00 -12.06
CA ARG A 68 -7.20 5.24 -12.50
C ARG A 68 -7.50 3.75 -12.35
N PRO A 69 -7.37 2.92 -13.40
CA PRO A 69 -7.39 1.49 -13.22
C PRO A 69 -6.28 1.12 -12.22
N VAL A 70 -6.60 0.27 -11.24
CA VAL A 70 -5.63 -0.30 -10.31
C VAL A 70 -4.62 -1.08 -11.15
N GLN A 71 -3.52 -0.43 -11.54
CA GLN A 71 -2.43 -1.09 -12.24
C GLN A 71 -1.69 -1.93 -11.18
N GLN A 72 -2.14 -3.16 -10.97
CA GLN A 72 -1.31 -4.16 -10.32
C GLN A 72 -0.05 -4.30 -11.19
N SER A 73 1.09 -3.90 -10.65
CA SER A 73 2.39 -4.16 -11.25
C SER A 73 2.53 -5.69 -11.38
N ALA A 74 2.34 -6.19 -12.60
CA ALA A 74 2.71 -7.55 -12.93
C ALA A 74 4.20 -7.74 -12.64
N PRO A 75 4.64 -8.88 -12.06
CA PRO A 75 6.05 -9.18 -11.95
C PRO A 75 6.64 -9.16 -13.37
N ALA A 76 7.77 -8.45 -13.53
CA ALA A 76 8.44 -8.32 -14.82
C ALA A 76 8.60 -9.71 -15.47
N PRO A 77 8.31 -9.86 -16.79
CA PRO A 77 8.58 -11.11 -17.47
C PRO A 77 10.08 -11.38 -17.35
N GLY A 78 10.43 -12.46 -16.64
CA GLY A 78 11.81 -12.89 -16.49
C GLY A 78 12.45 -13.16 -17.87
N PRO A 79 13.78 -13.15 -17.96
CA PRO A 79 14.53 -13.21 -19.23
C PRO A 79 14.36 -14.53 -20.01
N ALA A 80 13.53 -15.47 -19.56
CA ALA A 80 13.35 -16.80 -20.14
C ALA A 80 12.65 -16.80 -21.51
N SER A 81 12.03 -15.70 -21.94
CA SER A 81 11.29 -15.66 -23.22
C SER A 81 12.14 -15.23 -24.44
N GLN A 82 13.44 -14.94 -24.28
CA GLN A 82 14.34 -14.54 -25.36
C GLN A 82 15.30 -15.65 -25.84
N ALA A 83 15.11 -16.90 -25.43
CA ALA A 83 15.91 -18.01 -25.94
C ALA A 83 15.55 -18.29 -27.41
N ALA A 84 16.45 -17.89 -28.32
CA ALA A 84 16.38 -18.15 -29.75
C ALA A 84 16.20 -19.65 -30.07
N PRO A 85 15.49 -20.02 -31.16
CA PRO A 85 15.36 -21.43 -31.54
C PRO A 85 16.72 -22.02 -31.92
N LEU A 86 17.11 -23.11 -31.25
CA LEU A 86 18.30 -23.90 -31.62
C LEU A 86 18.15 -24.48 -33.04
N PRO A 87 19.20 -24.48 -33.88
CA PRO A 87 19.10 -25.09 -35.20
C PRO A 87 19.01 -26.62 -35.11
N LEU A 88 18.09 -27.21 -35.86
CA LEU A 88 17.86 -28.65 -35.96
C LEU A 88 19.11 -29.33 -36.58
N ARG A 89 19.80 -30.17 -35.80
CA ARG A 89 21.01 -30.88 -36.27
C ARG A 89 20.59 -32.02 -37.21
N ALA A 90 21.00 -31.94 -38.48
CA ALA A 90 20.76 -32.99 -39.48
C ALA A 90 21.46 -34.32 -39.11
N PRO A 91 20.90 -35.48 -39.49
CA PRO A 91 21.49 -36.78 -39.17
C PRO A 91 22.67 -37.07 -40.11
N ARG A 92 23.83 -37.42 -39.55
CA ARG A 92 24.96 -37.96 -40.32
C ARG A 92 24.70 -39.43 -40.64
N ARG A 93 24.77 -39.78 -41.92
CA ARG A 93 24.98 -41.15 -42.42
C ARG A 93 26.37 -41.64 -42.05
#